data_AF-A0A943K5X4-F1
#
_entry.id   AF-A0A943K5X4-F1
#
_cell.length_a   1.000
_cell.length_b   1.000
_cell.length_c   1.000
_cell.angle_alpha   90.00
_cell.angle_beta   90.00
_cell.angle_gamma   90.00
#
_symmetry.space_group_name_H-M   'P 1'
#
loop_
_entity.id
_entity.type
_entity.pdbx_description
1 polymer ?
#
loop_
_entity_poly.entity_id
_entity_poly.type
_entity_poly.pdbx_seq_one_letter_code
_entity_poly.pdbx_strand_id
1 'polypeptide(L)'
;MVKYKLIIEYYQKGNNNSQIATLCGCSRTVVWEVLNRFNKIETIFADIQRMSEEELRILLFPERVKKDKGYLIPDFKWEEFQMRKHQSSLRLCWRRYCKRAAKQNLKAYSWASFGLFYIQYRKPCSDEDDPNDKVRNKLKHYNLLMSFCDPGSESYRKLQKEKDEWLKSLHLDENKILDIGSDYL
;
A
#
# COMPACT_ATOMS: atom_id res chain seq x y z
N MET A 1 1.05 -4.15 8.02
CA MET A 1 0.04 -3.06 7.99
C MET A 1 -1.04 -3.49 7.01
N VAL A 2 -2.32 -3.24 7.30
CA VAL A 2 -3.42 -3.59 6.39
C VAL A 2 -3.32 -2.71 5.15
N LYS A 3 -3.55 -3.30 3.97
CA LYS A 3 -3.43 -2.64 2.65
C LYS A 3 -4.84 -2.31 2.14
N TYR A 4 -5.40 -1.21 2.61
CA TYR A 4 -6.80 -0.86 2.35
C TYR A 4 -7.06 -0.59 0.87
N LYS A 5 -6.11 0.04 0.15
CA LYS A 5 -6.27 0.29 -1.29
C LYS A 5 -6.41 -0.99 -2.09
N LEU A 6 -5.48 -1.93 -1.86
CA LEU A 6 -5.45 -3.22 -2.56
C LEU A 6 -6.73 -4.04 -2.29
N ILE A 7 -7.23 -4.02 -1.05
CA ILE A 7 -8.48 -4.71 -0.70
C ILE A 7 -9.65 -4.16 -1.53
N ILE A 8 -9.76 -2.83 -1.64
CA ILE A 8 -10.84 -2.17 -2.37
C ILE A 8 -10.68 -2.38 -3.89
N GLU A 9 -9.47 -2.27 -4.41
CA GLU A 9 -9.16 -2.51 -5.82
C GLU A 9 -9.57 -3.93 -6.24
N TYR A 10 -9.14 -4.96 -5.49
CA TYR A 10 -9.48 -6.34 -5.81
C TYR A 10 -10.97 -6.65 -5.68
N TYR A 11 -11.66 -5.98 -4.77
CA TYR A 11 -13.12 -6.06 -4.66
C TYR A 11 -13.80 -5.51 -5.91
N GLN A 12 -13.36 -4.38 -6.43
CA GLN A 12 -13.89 -3.82 -7.69
C GLN A 12 -13.59 -4.71 -8.90
N LYS A 13 -12.44 -5.39 -8.90
CA LYS A 13 -12.11 -6.44 -9.90
C LYS A 13 -12.96 -7.71 -9.78
N GLY A 14 -13.93 -7.76 -8.85
CA GLY A 14 -14.87 -8.88 -8.70
C GLY A 14 -14.28 -10.12 -8.03
N ASN A 15 -13.24 -9.94 -7.20
CA ASN A 15 -12.72 -11.00 -6.33
C ASN A 15 -13.60 -11.18 -5.10
N ASN A 16 -13.77 -12.42 -4.64
CA ASN A 16 -14.49 -12.70 -3.40
C ASN A 16 -13.60 -12.44 -2.16
N ASN A 17 -14.21 -12.33 -0.98
CA ASN A 17 -13.48 -11.99 0.25
C ASN A 17 -12.35 -12.97 0.59
N SER A 18 -12.46 -14.25 0.22
CA SER A 18 -11.42 -15.26 0.44
C SER A 18 -10.24 -15.06 -0.51
N GLN A 19 -10.52 -14.75 -1.78
CA GLN A 19 -9.50 -14.42 -2.78
C GLN A 19 -8.74 -13.15 -2.41
N ILE A 20 -9.45 -12.09 -2.01
CA ILE A 20 -8.85 -10.83 -1.56
C ILE A 20 -7.96 -11.05 -0.33
N ALA A 21 -8.41 -11.89 0.60
CA ALA A 21 -7.62 -12.25 1.80
C ALA A 21 -6.28 -12.90 1.41
N THR A 22 -6.31 -13.85 0.47
CA THR A 22 -5.12 -14.49 -0.10
C THR A 22 -4.21 -13.48 -0.80
N LEU A 23 -4.77 -12.61 -1.66
CA LEU A 23 -4.02 -11.60 -2.42
C LEU A 23 -3.33 -10.58 -1.51
N CYS A 24 -4.07 -10.06 -0.52
CA CYS A 24 -3.56 -9.02 0.37
C CYS A 24 -2.69 -9.58 1.51
N GLY A 25 -2.74 -10.89 1.75
CA GLY A 25 -2.06 -11.56 2.87
C GLY A 25 -2.67 -11.19 4.23
N CYS A 26 -4.00 -11.13 4.32
CA CYS A 26 -4.73 -10.75 5.53
C CYS A 26 -5.90 -11.72 5.80
N SER A 27 -6.54 -11.64 6.97
CA SER A 27 -7.67 -12.53 7.28
C SER A 27 -8.93 -12.12 6.51
N ARG A 28 -9.78 -13.12 6.19
CA ARG A 28 -11.11 -12.89 5.58
C ARG A 28 -11.99 -11.94 6.40
N THR A 29 -11.85 -11.97 7.73
CA THR A 29 -12.56 -11.07 8.64
C THR A 29 -12.13 -9.61 8.47
N VAL A 30 -10.84 -9.34 8.28
CA VAL A 30 -10.33 -7.99 8.01
C VAL A 30 -10.87 -7.48 6.67
N VAL A 31 -10.85 -8.32 5.63
CA VAL A 31 -11.43 -7.98 4.32
C VAL A 31 -12.90 -7.63 4.44
N TRP A 32 -13.68 -8.48 5.11
CA TRP A 32 -15.11 -8.24 5.31
C TRP A 32 -15.37 -6.93 6.05
N GLU A 33 -14.61 -6.65 7.10
CA GLU A 33 -14.78 -5.43 7.89
C GLU A 33 -14.46 -4.17 7.09
N VAL A 34 -13.37 -4.19 6.30
CA VAL A 34 -13.00 -3.09 5.40
C VAL A 34 -14.10 -2.84 4.37
N LEU A 35 -14.56 -3.88 3.68
CA LEU A 35 -15.57 -3.75 2.62
C LEU A 35 -16.94 -3.34 3.15
N ASN A 36 -17.35 -3.85 4.32
CA ASN A 36 -18.60 -3.45 4.97
C ASN A 36 -18.63 -1.95 5.28
N ARG A 37 -17.48 -1.36 5.63
CA ARG A 37 -17.39 0.09 5.88
C ARG A 37 -17.24 0.89 4.60
N PHE A 38 -16.44 0.40 3.67
CA PHE A 38 -16.31 0.99 2.34
C PHE A 38 -17.68 1.12 1.65
N ASN A 39 -18.51 0.07 1.67
CA ASN A 39 -19.85 0.07 1.07
C ASN A 39 -20.84 1.02 1.77
N LYS A 40 -20.55 1.48 3.00
CA LYS A 40 -21.37 2.46 3.73
C LYS A 40 -20.98 3.90 3.45
N ILE A 41 -19.82 4.11 2.83
CA ILE A 41 -19.28 5.43 2.54
C ILE A 41 -19.59 5.72 1.07
N GLU A 42 -20.38 6.77 0.81
CA GLU A 42 -20.69 7.24 -0.55
C GLU A 42 -19.51 8.04 -1.15
N THR A 43 -18.32 7.45 -1.20
CA THR A 43 -17.13 8.10 -1.77
C THR A 43 -16.76 7.47 -3.11
N ILE A 44 -16.37 8.30 -4.06
CA ILE A 44 -15.99 7.88 -5.41
C ILE A 44 -14.63 7.17 -5.33
N PHE A 45 -14.48 6.05 -6.04
CA PHE A 45 -13.23 5.26 -6.08
C PHE A 45 -11.99 6.07 -6.48
N ALA A 46 -12.16 7.05 -7.37
CA ALA A 46 -11.08 7.95 -7.79
C ALA A 46 -10.49 8.75 -6.61
N ASP A 47 -11.30 9.08 -5.61
CA ASP A 47 -10.84 9.80 -4.42
C ASP A 47 -10.04 8.87 -3.49
N ILE A 48 -10.46 7.61 -3.36
CA ILE A 48 -9.79 6.59 -2.54
C ILE A 48 -8.38 6.28 -3.06
N GLN A 49 -8.19 6.24 -4.37
CA GLN A 49 -6.87 6.01 -4.97
C GLN A 49 -5.88 7.13 -4.63
N ARG A 50 -6.38 8.37 -4.50
CA ARG A 50 -5.56 9.55 -4.16
C ARG A 50 -5.22 9.64 -2.67
N MET A 51 -6.05 9.08 -1.79
CA MET A 51 -5.79 9.06 -0.34
C MET A 51 -4.64 8.13 0.00
N SER A 52 -3.86 8.42 1.05
CA SER A 52 -2.86 7.50 1.61
C SER A 52 -3.52 6.36 2.41
N GLU A 53 -2.77 5.27 2.67
CA GLU A 53 -3.23 4.17 3.53
C GLU A 53 -3.64 4.65 4.94
N GLU A 54 -2.98 5.70 5.44
CA GLU A 54 -3.29 6.31 6.72
C GLU A 54 -4.60 7.09 6.68
N GLU A 55 -4.83 7.89 5.64
CA GLU A 55 -6.09 8.60 5.44
C GLU A 55 -7.27 7.63 5.26
N LEU A 56 -7.07 6.53 4.53
CA LEU A 56 -8.08 5.47 4.39
C LEU A 56 -8.34 4.75 5.71
N ARG A 57 -7.30 4.53 6.52
CA ARG A 57 -7.48 3.99 7.88
C ARG A 57 -8.34 4.92 8.73
N ILE A 58 -8.11 6.22 8.65
CA ILE A 58 -8.88 7.22 9.39
C ILE A 58 -10.33 7.27 8.91
N LEU A 59 -10.53 7.24 7.60
CA LEU A 59 -11.85 7.27 6.97
C LEU A 59 -12.67 6.02 7.31
N LEU A 60 -12.08 4.83 7.15
CA LEU A 60 -12.76 3.55 7.38
C LEU A 60 -12.91 3.25 8.86
N PHE A 61 -11.91 3.59 9.69
CA PHE A 61 -11.87 3.24 11.11
C PHE A 61 -11.60 4.44 12.02
N PRO A 62 -12.48 5.45 12.02
CA PRO A 62 -12.29 6.67 12.80
C PRO A 62 -12.20 6.41 14.31
N GLU A 63 -12.78 5.33 14.81
CA GLU A 63 -12.71 4.90 16.21
C GLU A 63 -11.39 4.19 16.57
N ARG A 64 -10.71 3.57 15.58
CA ARG A 64 -9.39 2.93 15.76
C ARG A 64 -8.26 3.93 15.67
N VAL A 65 -8.52 5.07 15.05
CA VAL A 65 -7.67 6.25 15.20
C VAL A 65 -7.77 6.64 16.66
N LYS A 66 -6.74 6.28 17.44
CA LYS A 66 -6.45 7.07 18.63
C LYS A 66 -6.40 8.49 18.12
N LYS A 67 -7.37 9.29 18.54
CA LYS A 67 -7.30 10.74 18.47
C LYS A 67 -5.93 11.06 19.04
N ASP A 68 -4.96 11.34 18.18
CA ASP A 68 -3.75 12.08 18.50
C ASP A 68 -4.19 13.54 18.80
N LYS A 69 -5.26 13.69 19.58
CA LYS A 69 -5.76 14.92 20.17
C LYS A 69 -4.67 15.34 21.13
N GLY A 70 -3.72 16.07 20.58
CA GLY A 70 -2.55 16.54 21.28
C GLY A 70 -1.24 15.98 20.79
N TYR A 71 -1.05 15.45 19.57
CA TYR A 71 0.30 15.31 18.98
C TYR A 71 0.50 16.22 17.76
N LEU A 72 1.69 16.78 17.61
CA LEU A 72 2.05 17.59 16.44
C LEU A 72 2.50 16.66 15.30
N ILE A 73 1.84 16.71 14.15
CA ILE A 73 2.28 15.96 12.96
C ILE A 73 3.55 16.62 12.38
N PRO A 74 4.66 15.89 12.16
CA PRO A 74 5.86 16.44 11.54
C PRO A 74 5.67 16.71 10.05
N ASP A 75 6.03 17.92 9.60
CA ASP A 75 6.13 18.25 8.17
C ASP A 75 7.56 17.96 7.66
N PHE A 76 7.78 16.73 7.19
CA PHE A 76 9.11 16.29 6.77
C PHE A 76 9.65 17.04 5.55
N LYS A 77 8.78 17.61 4.71
CA LYS A 77 9.19 18.44 3.57
C LYS A 77 9.83 19.73 4.08
N TRP A 78 9.20 20.37 5.08
CA TRP A 78 9.77 21.54 5.74
C TRP A 78 11.01 21.20 6.57
N GLU A 79 11.00 20.08 7.32
CA GLU A 79 12.18 19.66 8.10
C GLU A 79 13.40 19.42 7.20
N GLU A 80 13.24 18.76 6.05
CA GLU A 80 14.33 18.55 5.08
C GLU A 80 14.86 19.86 4.50
N PHE A 81 13.98 20.81 4.20
CA PHE A 81 14.39 22.15 3.76
C PHE A 81 15.26 22.83 4.83
N GLN A 82 14.87 22.76 6.10
CA GLN A 82 15.66 23.31 7.22
C GLN A 82 16.98 22.55 7.41
N MET A 83 16.99 21.23 7.23
CA MET A 83 18.21 20.41 7.27
C MET A 83 19.21 20.86 6.23
N ARG A 84 18.77 21.07 4.98
CA ARG A 84 19.63 21.54 3.88
C ARG A 84 20.12 22.98 4.12
N LYS A 85 19.20 23.89 4.47
CA LYS A 85 19.51 25.31 4.68
C LYS A 85 20.50 25.54 5.83
N HIS A 86 20.36 24.79 6.91
CA HIS A 86 21.14 24.98 8.14
C HIS A 86 22.12 23.84 8.42
N GLN A 87 22.41 23.00 7.42
CA GLN A 87 23.28 21.80 7.53
C GLN A 87 23.01 21.00 8.81
N SER A 88 21.71 20.83 9.14
CA SER A 88 21.26 20.30 10.42
C SER A 88 20.98 18.80 10.32
N SER A 89 21.33 18.06 11.36
CA SER A 89 21.02 16.62 11.43
C SER A 89 19.54 16.36 11.68
N LEU A 90 19.04 15.18 11.28
CA LEU A 90 17.66 14.75 11.56
C LEU A 90 17.33 14.80 13.07
N ARG A 91 18.31 14.48 13.91
CA ARG A 91 18.19 14.55 15.37
C ARG A 91 18.03 15.98 15.88
N LEU A 92 18.71 16.94 15.25
CA LEU A 92 18.52 18.35 15.56
C LEU A 92 17.14 18.86 15.12
N CYS A 93 16.64 18.39 13.97
CA CYS A 93 15.27 18.68 13.53
C CYS A 93 14.23 18.11 14.48
N TRP A 94 14.37 16.86 14.94
CA TRP A 94 13.50 16.30 15.97
C TRP A 94 13.47 17.17 17.24
N ARG A 95 14.63 17.64 17.73
CA ARG A 95 14.69 18.55 18.89
C ARG A 95 13.94 19.87 18.65
N ARG A 96 14.03 20.45 17.45
CA ARG A 96 13.30 21.67 17.06
C ARG A 96 11.80 21.41 16.95
N TYR A 97 11.42 20.28 16.37
CA TYR A 97 10.04 19.79 16.31
C TYR A 97 9.44 19.63 17.71
N CYS A 98 10.17 19.06 18.69
CA CYS A 98 9.69 18.94 20.07
C CYS A 98 9.40 20.31 20.70
N LYS A 99 10.26 21.31 20.48
CA LYS A 99 10.03 22.68 20.94
C LYS A 99 8.79 23.31 20.31
N ARG A 100 8.56 23.04 19.01
CA ARG A 100 7.39 23.54 18.27
C ARG A 100 6.10 22.91 18.78
N ALA A 101 6.11 21.60 19.03
CA ALA A 101 4.97 20.89 19.62
C ALA A 101 4.60 21.51 20.97
N ALA A 102 5.58 21.70 21.85
CA ALA A 102 5.38 22.33 23.15
C ALA A 102 4.78 23.75 23.04
N LYS A 103 5.26 24.57 22.10
CA LYS A 103 4.73 25.93 21.86
C LYS A 103 3.27 25.92 21.41
N GLN A 104 2.81 24.86 20.76
CA GLN A 104 1.45 24.69 20.27
C GLN A 104 0.54 23.95 21.26
N ASN A 105 1.01 23.67 22.48
CA ASN A 105 0.34 22.81 23.46
C ASN A 105 0.02 21.40 22.91
N LEU A 106 0.89 20.89 22.04
CA LEU A 106 0.85 19.54 21.47
C LEU A 106 2.04 18.73 22.00
N LYS A 107 1.87 17.42 22.07
CA LYS A 107 2.91 16.43 22.38
C LYS A 107 3.74 16.16 21.13
N ALA A 108 5.03 15.94 21.35
CA ALA A 108 5.94 15.52 20.30
C ALA A 108 5.97 13.99 20.23
N TYR A 109 6.08 13.44 19.02
CA TYR A 109 6.40 12.03 18.85
C TYR A 109 7.80 11.72 19.43
N SER A 110 7.96 10.50 19.95
CA SER A 110 9.26 10.00 20.42
C SER A 110 10.29 10.00 19.28
N TRP A 111 11.58 10.00 19.62
CA TRP A 111 12.66 9.90 18.61
C TRP A 111 12.50 8.66 17.71
N ALA A 112 12.12 7.52 18.30
CA ALA A 112 11.91 6.27 17.56
C ALA A 112 10.77 6.40 16.55
N SER A 113 9.63 6.95 16.97
CA SER A 113 8.47 7.18 16.09
C SER A 113 8.77 8.21 15.01
N PHE A 114 9.44 9.31 15.36
CA PHE A 114 9.83 10.35 14.41
C PHE A 114 10.80 9.83 13.35
N GLY A 115 11.79 9.02 13.75
CA GLY A 115 12.71 8.37 12.82
C GLY A 115 12.00 7.38 11.89
N LEU A 116 11.06 6.59 12.41
CA LEU A 116 10.25 5.66 11.61
C LEU A 116 9.42 6.41 10.56
N PHE A 117 8.75 7.49 10.94
CA PHE A 117 8.00 8.33 10.01
C PHE A 117 8.88 9.01 8.97
N TYR A 118 10.08 9.46 9.35
CA TYR A 118 11.04 10.02 8.41
C TYR A 118 11.54 8.98 7.39
N ILE A 119 11.82 7.75 7.82
CA ILE A 119 12.21 6.65 6.92
C ILE A 119 11.06 6.35 5.95
N GLN A 120 9.82 6.28 6.43
CA GLN A 120 8.65 6.08 5.57
C GLN A 120 8.50 7.19 4.53
N TYR A 121 8.67 8.45 4.94
CA TYR A 121 8.66 9.60 4.04
C TYR A 121 9.80 9.56 3.00
N ARG A 122 10.99 9.07 3.37
CA ARG A 122 12.18 9.00 2.52
C ARG A 122 12.23 7.80 1.56
N LYS A 123 11.36 6.79 1.74
CA LYS A 123 11.38 5.60 0.90
C LYS A 123 11.10 5.99 -0.56
N PRO A 124 12.03 5.74 -1.50
CA PRO A 124 11.73 5.84 -2.93
C PRO A 124 10.65 4.79 -3.27
N CYS A 125 9.58 5.20 -3.94
CA CYS A 125 8.82 4.24 -4.75
C CYS A 125 9.67 3.92 -5.98
N SER A 126 10.06 2.67 -6.14
CA SER A 126 10.66 2.18 -7.39
C SER A 126 9.55 1.76 -8.35
N ASP A 127 9.79 2.00 -9.62
CA ASP A 127 8.95 1.62 -10.74
C ASP A 127 8.88 0.08 -10.92
N GLU A 128 7.76 -0.38 -11.51
CA GLU A 128 7.33 -1.77 -11.87
C GLU A 128 6.69 -2.67 -10.79
N ASP A 129 7.29 -2.89 -9.63
CA ASP A 129 6.78 -3.84 -8.63
C ASP A 129 6.13 -3.14 -7.42
N ASP A 130 4.87 -3.45 -7.12
CA ASP A 130 4.24 -2.95 -5.88
C ASP A 130 4.78 -3.75 -4.70
N PRO A 131 5.56 -3.16 -3.76
CA PRO A 131 6.07 -3.87 -2.59
C PRO A 131 4.93 -4.44 -1.71
N ASN A 132 3.70 -3.97 -1.90
CA ASN A 132 2.51 -4.43 -1.22
C ASN A 132 1.75 -5.52 -1.98
N ASP A 133 2.09 -5.88 -3.21
CA ASP A 133 1.36 -6.86 -4.01
C ASP A 133 2.24 -7.99 -4.55
N LYS A 134 2.68 -8.86 -3.63
CA LYS A 134 3.56 -9.99 -3.96
C LYS A 134 2.96 -10.95 -4.99
N VAL A 135 1.63 -11.12 -4.98
CA VAL A 135 0.95 -12.04 -5.90
C VAL A 135 0.93 -11.44 -7.31
N ARG A 136 0.54 -10.16 -7.45
CA ARG A 136 0.59 -9.45 -8.74
C ARG A 136 2.01 -9.37 -9.28
N ASN A 137 3.00 -9.09 -8.44
CA ASN A 137 4.40 -9.06 -8.86
C ASN A 137 4.86 -10.44 -9.35
N LYS A 138 4.60 -11.51 -8.60
CA LYS A 138 4.96 -12.88 -9.03
C LYS A 138 4.29 -13.26 -10.36
N LEU A 139 3.04 -12.85 -10.56
CA LEU A 139 2.31 -13.05 -11.81
C LEU A 139 2.94 -12.27 -12.98
N LYS A 140 3.29 -10.99 -12.77
CA LYS A 140 4.05 -10.18 -13.75
C LYS A 140 5.36 -10.87 -14.15
N HIS A 141 6.07 -11.47 -13.19
CA HIS A 141 7.33 -12.17 -13.45
C HIS A 141 7.13 -13.43 -14.30
N TYR A 142 6.08 -14.23 -14.06
CA TYR A 142 5.75 -15.36 -14.93
C TYR A 142 5.46 -14.90 -16.36
N ASN A 143 4.65 -13.85 -16.52
CA ASN A 143 4.30 -13.32 -17.85
C ASN A 143 5.53 -12.74 -18.58
N LEU A 144 6.43 -12.08 -17.85
CA LEU A 144 7.71 -11.60 -18.39
C LEU A 144 8.59 -12.77 -18.86
N LEU A 145 8.80 -13.79 -18.02
CA LEU A 145 9.59 -14.98 -18.39
C LEU A 145 9.04 -15.70 -19.63
N MET A 146 7.72 -15.77 -19.72
CA MET A 146 7.02 -16.35 -20.85
C MET A 146 7.18 -15.54 -22.14
N SER A 147 7.28 -14.21 -22.07
CA SER A 147 7.51 -13.38 -23.27
C SER A 147 8.87 -13.61 -23.93
N PHE A 148 9.85 -14.15 -23.19
CA PHE A 148 11.16 -14.53 -23.72
C PHE A 148 11.19 -15.92 -24.35
N CYS A 149 10.11 -16.70 -24.21
CA CYS A 149 10.02 -18.06 -24.75
C CYS A 149 9.17 -18.08 -26.02
N ASP A 150 9.56 -18.90 -27.01
CA ASP A 150 8.69 -19.17 -28.15
C ASP A 150 7.40 -19.86 -27.66
N PRO A 151 6.20 -19.43 -28.09
CA PRO A 151 4.93 -20.00 -27.63
C PRO A 151 4.78 -21.51 -27.86
N GLY A 152 5.51 -22.06 -28.84
CA GLY A 152 5.55 -23.49 -29.14
C GLY A 152 6.61 -24.29 -28.39
N SER A 153 7.50 -23.63 -27.64
CA SER A 153 8.62 -24.28 -26.95
C SER A 153 8.20 -25.08 -25.72
N GLU A 154 8.96 -26.11 -25.40
CA GLU A 154 8.77 -26.91 -24.18
C GLU A 154 8.92 -26.05 -22.92
N SER A 155 9.82 -25.06 -22.95
CA SER A 155 10.03 -24.08 -21.88
C SER A 155 8.78 -23.23 -21.60
N TYR A 156 8.13 -22.71 -22.66
CA TYR A 156 6.89 -21.96 -22.52
C TYR A 156 5.77 -22.80 -21.89
N ARG A 157 5.59 -24.04 -22.39
CA ARG A 157 4.57 -24.97 -21.86
C ARG A 157 4.80 -25.30 -20.39
N LYS A 158 6.06 -25.51 -20.00
CA LYS A 158 6.43 -25.77 -18.60
C LYS A 158 6.11 -24.58 -17.70
N LEU A 159 6.47 -23.36 -18.11
CA LEU A 159 6.18 -22.14 -17.37
C LEU A 159 4.68 -21.86 -17.26
N GLN A 160 3.93 -22.03 -18.36
CA GLN A 160 2.47 -21.88 -18.36
C GLN A 160 1.82 -22.84 -17.38
N LYS A 161 2.23 -24.11 -17.41
CA LYS A 161 1.71 -25.14 -16.50
C LYS A 161 2.01 -24.80 -15.04
N GLU A 162 3.23 -24.36 -14.73
CA GLU A 162 3.60 -23.94 -13.38
C GLU A 162 2.78 -22.73 -12.90
N LYS A 163 2.59 -21.72 -13.76
CA LYS A 163 1.74 -20.56 -13.48
C LYS A 163 0.30 -20.98 -13.17
N ASP A 164 -0.28 -21.85 -14.01
CA ASP A 164 -1.67 -22.30 -13.87
C ASP A 164 -1.87 -23.17 -12.62
N GLU A 165 -0.94 -24.06 -12.31
CA GLU A 165 -0.95 -24.86 -11.08
C GLU A 165 -0.84 -23.98 -9.84
N TRP A 166 0.04 -22.97 -9.88
CA TRP A 166 0.18 -21.99 -8.81
C TRP A 166 -1.10 -21.18 -8.60
N LEU A 167 -1.70 -20.63 -9.65
CA LEU A 167 -2.97 -19.87 -9.56
C LEU A 167 -4.12 -20.74 -9.06
N LYS A 168 -4.24 -21.98 -9.54
CA LYS A 168 -5.24 -22.96 -9.07
C LYS A 168 -5.08 -23.27 -7.59
N SER A 169 -3.85 -23.43 -7.09
CA SER A 169 -3.60 -23.68 -5.67
C SER A 169 -4.13 -22.55 -4.77
N LEU A 170 -4.12 -21.32 -5.29
CA LEU A 170 -4.60 -20.12 -4.60
C LEU A 170 -6.07 -19.79 -4.87
N HIS A 171 -6.74 -20.54 -5.76
CA HIS A 171 -8.10 -20.28 -6.23
C HIS A 171 -8.25 -18.88 -6.84
N LEU A 172 -7.23 -18.44 -7.58
CA LEU A 172 -7.14 -17.12 -8.18
C LEU A 172 -7.34 -17.18 -9.70
N ASP A 173 -7.88 -16.09 -10.24
CA ASP A 173 -8.09 -15.88 -11.68
C ASP A 173 -7.18 -14.73 -12.13
N GLU A 174 -6.31 -14.99 -13.11
CA GLU A 174 -5.35 -14.02 -13.66
C GLU A 174 -6.05 -12.74 -14.14
N ASN A 175 -7.22 -12.87 -14.79
CA ASN A 175 -7.97 -11.75 -15.35
C ASN A 175 -8.53 -10.81 -14.28
N LYS A 176 -8.63 -11.29 -13.03
CA LYS A 176 -9.11 -10.51 -11.88
C LYS A 176 -7.96 -9.88 -11.09
N ILE A 177 -6.72 -10.10 -11.51
CA ILE A 177 -5.52 -9.61 -10.83
C ILE A 177 -4.86 -8.50 -11.65
N LEU A 178 -4.55 -8.79 -12.90
CA LEU A 178 -3.93 -7.82 -13.79
C LEU A 178 -5.00 -6.88 -14.35
N ASP A 179 -4.68 -5.60 -14.43
CA ASP A 179 -5.43 -4.69 -15.29
C ASP A 179 -5.16 -5.17 -16.71
N ILE A 180 -6.14 -5.83 -17.34
CA ILE A 180 -6.09 -6.08 -18.78
C ILE A 180 -6.11 -4.69 -19.39
N GLY A 181 -4.93 -4.17 -19.71
CA GLY A 181 -4.79 -2.91 -20.40
C GLY A 181 -5.69 -2.98 -21.63
N SER A 182 -6.61 -2.02 -21.68
CA SER A 182 -7.25 -1.53 -22.90
C SER A 182 -6.23 -0.97 -23.92
N ASP A 183 -4.94 -1.27 -23.76
CA ASP A 183 -3.82 -0.79 -24.58
C ASP A 183 -3.49 -1.79 -25.73
N TYR A 184 -4.34 -2.78 -25.97
CA TYR A 184 -4.35 -3.63 -27.17
C TYR A 184 -5.70 -3.58 -27.90
N LEU A 185 -6.34 -2.41 -27.96
CA LEU A 185 -7.37 -2.07 -28.93
C LEU A 185 -7.02 -0.77 -29.66
#